data_AF-A0A7Z9BUN1-F1
#
_entry.id   AF-A0A7Z9BUN1-F1
#
_cell.length_a   1.000
_cell.length_b   1.000
_cell.length_c   1.000
_cell.angle_alpha   90.00
_cell.angle_beta   90.00
_cell.angle_gamma   90.00
#
_symmetry.space_group_name_H-M   'P 1'
#
loop_
_entity.id
_entity.type
_entity.pdbx_description
1 polymer ?
#
loop_
_entity_poly.entity_id
_entity_poly.type
_entity_poly.pdbx_seq_one_letter_code
_entity_poly.pdbx_strand_id
1 'polypeptide(L)'
;MTTILEPEVIPKGRRVKLKTSSRGTVPYVDKKELATELNRSRTTLSQWEELLIKYSPDFRKFYSPGSPWNDFQAYCLELIHCWRIGIKTRKLPPDAYQSYVIENSQLFTLENYKNDIQQQRQTDATINNAKLIEAA
;
A
#
# COMPACT_ATOMS: atom_id res chain seq x y z
N MET A 1 8.11 32.70 16.77
CA MET A 1 6.85 31.94 16.90
C MET A 1 7.04 30.64 16.13
N THR A 2 7.32 29.56 16.83
CA THR A 2 7.62 28.26 16.23
C THR A 2 6.30 27.54 16.02
N THR A 3 5.83 27.46 14.79
CA THR A 3 4.62 26.71 14.44
C THR A 3 4.89 25.23 14.68
N ILE A 4 4.36 24.70 15.78
CA ILE A 4 4.32 23.27 16.05
C ILE A 4 3.38 22.69 14.99
N LEU A 5 3.95 22.03 13.98
CA LEU A 5 3.18 21.24 13.01
C LEU A 5 2.59 20.07 13.79
N GLU A 6 1.29 20.15 14.12
CA GLU A 6 0.56 19.02 14.66
C GLU A 6 0.67 17.86 13.65
N PRO A 7 1.11 16.66 14.08
CA PRO A 7 1.22 15.54 13.18
C PRO A 7 -0.17 15.19 12.67
N GLU A 8 -0.40 15.40 11.37
CA GLU A 8 -1.63 15.05 10.69
C GLU A 8 -1.92 13.57 10.96
N VAL A 9 -2.98 13.32 11.76
CA VAL A 9 -3.36 11.96 12.16
C VAL A 9 -3.86 11.25 10.90
N ILE A 10 -3.00 10.44 10.29
CA ILE A 10 -3.37 9.61 9.14
C ILE A 10 -4.60 8.77 9.55
N PRO A 11 -5.77 8.94 8.91
CA PRO A 11 -6.97 8.19 9.26
C PRO A 11 -6.67 6.70 9.20
N LYS A 12 -7.08 5.93 10.23
CA LYS A 12 -6.81 4.48 10.35
C LYS A 12 -7.17 3.67 9.09
N GLY A 13 -8.06 4.16 8.23
CA GLY A 13 -8.46 3.52 6.97
C GLY A 13 -7.56 3.81 5.76
N ARG A 14 -6.58 4.72 5.86
CA ARG A 14 -5.60 5.04 4.80
C ARG A 14 -4.21 4.46 5.03
N ARG A 15 -3.96 3.88 6.21
CA ARG A 15 -2.68 3.22 6.50
C ARG A 15 -2.62 1.88 5.79
N VAL A 16 -1.90 1.84 4.68
CA VAL A 16 -1.32 0.58 4.19
C VAL A 16 -0.30 0.16 5.25
N LYS A 17 -0.51 -0.99 5.90
CA LYS A 17 0.51 -1.53 6.78
C LYS A 17 1.64 -2.00 5.87
N LEU A 18 2.64 -1.16 5.61
CA LEU A 18 3.90 -1.67 5.12
C LEU A 18 4.39 -2.63 6.19
N LYS A 19 4.30 -3.93 5.88
CA LYS A 19 4.90 -4.95 6.72
C LYS A 19 6.38 -4.63 6.73
N THR A 20 6.88 -4.15 7.87
CA THR A 20 8.21 -4.57 8.31
C THR A 20 8.10 -6.09 8.33
N SER A 21 8.57 -6.71 7.25
CA SER A 21 8.46 -8.14 7.09
C SER A 21 8.98 -8.77 8.38
N SER A 22 8.12 -9.50 9.09
CA SER A 22 8.57 -10.43 10.14
C SER A 22 9.51 -11.50 9.56
N ARG A 23 9.62 -11.54 8.23
CA ARG A 23 10.59 -12.27 7.42
C ARG A 23 11.80 -11.39 7.19
N GLY A 24 12.89 -11.63 7.91
CA GLY A 24 14.16 -10.99 7.59
C GLY A 24 14.47 -11.13 6.10
N THR A 25 14.88 -10.03 5.45
CA THR A 25 15.57 -10.04 4.15
C THR A 25 14.89 -10.79 2.98
N VAL A 26 13.55 -10.88 2.91
CA VAL A 26 12.88 -11.40 1.70
C VAL A 26 12.27 -10.22 0.93
N PRO A 27 12.93 -9.70 -0.13
CA PRO A 27 12.50 -8.52 -0.87
C PRO A 27 11.32 -8.77 -1.84
N TYR A 28 10.69 -9.94 -1.73
CA TYR A 28 9.65 -10.39 -2.65
C TYR A 28 8.50 -11.10 -1.92
N VAL A 29 7.28 -10.79 -2.34
CA VAL A 29 6.01 -11.33 -1.86
C VAL A 29 5.43 -12.26 -2.92
N ASP A 30 5.13 -13.49 -2.52
CA ASP A 30 4.49 -14.47 -3.40
C ASP A 30 3.01 -14.10 -3.67
N LYS A 31 2.57 -14.29 -4.92
CA LYS A 31 1.20 -13.97 -5.35
C LYS A 31 0.12 -14.71 -4.59
N LYS A 32 0.37 -15.98 -4.23
CA LYS A 32 -0.55 -16.80 -3.42
C LYS A 32 -0.59 -16.30 -1.98
N GLU A 33 0.54 -15.88 -1.44
CA GLU A 33 0.62 -15.35 -0.09
C GLU A 33 -0.17 -14.05 0.03
N LEU A 34 0.10 -13.07 -0.83
CA LEU A 34 -0.62 -11.80 -0.81
C LEU A 34 -2.13 -12.00 -1.06
N ALA A 35 -2.52 -12.90 -1.95
CA ALA A 35 -3.93 -13.24 -2.17
C ALA A 35 -4.61 -13.76 -0.89
N THR A 36 -3.91 -14.61 -0.14
CA THR A 36 -4.40 -15.15 1.13
C THR A 36 -4.55 -14.05 2.17
N GLU A 37 -3.54 -13.18 2.28
CA GLU A 37 -3.52 -12.09 3.25
C GLU A 37 -4.61 -11.04 3.00
N LEU A 38 -4.82 -10.68 1.73
CA LEU A 38 -5.86 -9.73 1.33
C LEU A 38 -7.25 -10.37 1.27
N ASN A 39 -7.38 -11.68 1.51
CA ASN A 39 -8.61 -12.43 1.33
C ASN A 39 -9.25 -12.15 -0.05
N ARG A 40 -8.44 -12.32 -1.10
CA ARG A 40 -8.80 -12.11 -2.51
C ARG A 40 -8.40 -13.32 -3.35
N SER A 41 -9.08 -13.50 -4.48
CA SER A 41 -8.69 -14.53 -5.45
C SER A 41 -7.42 -14.09 -6.21
N ARG A 42 -6.62 -15.06 -6.66
CA ARG A 42 -5.46 -14.80 -7.53
C ARG A 42 -5.87 -14.08 -8.82
N THR A 43 -7.04 -14.41 -9.37
CA THR A 43 -7.61 -13.75 -10.55
C THR A 43 -7.87 -12.27 -10.31
N THR A 44 -8.41 -11.91 -9.15
CA THR A 44 -8.65 -10.52 -8.77
C THR A 44 -7.34 -9.73 -8.70
N LEU A 45 -6.29 -10.32 -8.12
CA LEU A 45 -4.98 -9.66 -8.10
C LEU A 45 -4.38 -9.52 -9.49
N SER A 46 -4.51 -10.53 -10.37
CA SER A 46 -4.08 -10.40 -11.78
C SER A 46 -4.79 -9.26 -12.50
N GLN A 47 -6.10 -9.08 -12.28
CA GLN A 47 -6.85 -7.97 -12.88
C GLN A 47 -6.34 -6.60 -12.42
N TRP A 48 -6.03 -6.46 -11.12
CA TRP A 48 -5.47 -5.22 -10.59
C TRP A 48 -4.05 -4.96 -11.08
N GLU A 49 -3.24 -6.02 -11.18
CA GLU A 49 -1.90 -6.00 -11.77
C GLU A 49 -1.94 -5.51 -13.22
N GLU A 50 -2.85 -6.02 -14.05
CA GLU A 50 -3.01 -5.57 -15.45
C GLU A 50 -3.37 -4.07 -15.54
N LEU A 51 -4.25 -3.59 -14.65
CA LEU A 51 -4.58 -2.17 -14.56
C LEU A 51 -3.37 -1.33 -14.16
N LEU A 52 -2.61 -1.77 -13.16
CA LEU A 52 -1.40 -1.06 -12.69
C LEU A 52 -0.30 -1.05 -13.75
N ILE A 53 -0.10 -2.15 -14.48
CA ILE A 53 0.84 -2.21 -15.61
C ILE A 53 0.46 -1.19 -16.70
N LYS A 54 -0.85 -0.99 -16.93
CA LYS A 54 -1.35 -0.09 -17.96
C LYS A 54 -1.26 1.38 -17.55
N TYR A 55 -1.54 1.69 -16.29
CA TYR A 55 -1.78 3.07 -15.84
C TYR A 55 -0.77 3.60 -14.81
N SER A 56 0.12 2.76 -14.26
CA SER A 56 1.25 3.18 -13.42
C SER A 56 2.59 2.89 -14.13
N PRO A 57 3.27 3.92 -14.66
CA PRO A 57 4.58 3.76 -15.29
C PRO A 57 5.63 3.13 -14.37
N ASP A 58 5.63 3.53 -13.08
CA ASP A 58 6.55 2.99 -12.10
C ASP A 58 6.26 1.52 -11.83
N PHE A 59 4.99 1.13 -11.63
CA PHE A 59 4.64 -0.28 -11.45
C PHE A 59 5.12 -1.13 -12.62
N ARG A 60 4.87 -0.65 -13.86
CA ARG A 60 5.32 -1.32 -15.09
C ARG A 60 6.84 -1.44 -15.16
N LYS A 61 7.59 -0.43 -14.72
CA LYS A 61 9.06 -0.44 -14.76
C LYS A 61 9.67 -1.55 -13.91
N PHE A 62 9.05 -1.90 -12.79
CA PHE A 62 9.51 -2.97 -11.90
C PHE A 62 8.78 -4.30 -12.12
N TYR A 63 7.89 -4.36 -13.11
CA TYR A 63 7.14 -5.57 -13.42
C TYR A 63 7.96 -6.57 -14.23
N SER A 64 7.99 -7.81 -13.75
CA SER A 64 8.58 -8.95 -14.44
C SER A 64 7.58 -10.10 -14.44
N PRO A 65 7.12 -10.58 -15.62
CA PRO A 65 6.18 -11.69 -15.71
C PRO A 65 6.69 -12.93 -14.99
N GLY A 66 5.81 -13.60 -14.23
CA GLY A 66 6.14 -14.84 -13.53
C GLY A 66 7.10 -14.68 -12.34
N SER A 67 7.53 -13.45 -12.04
CA SER A 67 8.35 -13.17 -10.86
C SER A 67 7.46 -12.84 -9.65
N PRO A 68 7.87 -13.18 -8.43
CA PRO A 68 7.19 -12.68 -7.23
C PRO A 68 7.27 -11.15 -7.15
N TRP A 69 6.30 -10.54 -6.48
CA TRP A 69 6.17 -9.09 -6.44
C TRP A 69 7.14 -8.48 -5.45
N ASN A 70 7.74 -7.33 -5.76
CA ASN A 70 8.48 -6.58 -4.75
C ASN A 70 7.53 -5.82 -3.79
N ASP A 71 8.09 -5.25 -2.73
CA ASP A 71 7.33 -4.52 -1.72
C ASP A 71 6.54 -3.33 -2.29
N PHE A 72 7.05 -2.64 -3.31
CA PHE A 72 6.34 -1.55 -3.97
C PHE A 72 5.12 -2.05 -4.76
N GLN A 73 5.25 -3.19 -5.44
CA GLN A 73 4.14 -3.82 -6.16
C GLN A 73 3.06 -4.33 -5.20
N ALA A 74 3.47 -4.96 -4.09
CA ALA A 74 2.56 -5.36 -3.03
C ALA A 74 1.81 -4.14 -2.45
N TYR A 75 2.53 -3.06 -2.15
CA TYR A 75 1.94 -1.79 -1.69
C TYR A 75 0.87 -1.25 -2.66
N CYS A 76 1.13 -1.26 -3.96
CA CYS A 76 0.15 -0.80 -4.96
C CYS A 76 -1.13 -1.65 -4.95
N LEU A 77 -1.00 -2.98 -4.81
CA LEU A 77 -2.14 -3.89 -4.71
C LEU A 77 -2.91 -3.71 -3.40
N GLU A 78 -2.19 -3.44 -2.30
CA GLU A 78 -2.78 -3.12 -1.00
C GLU A 78 -3.58 -1.81 -1.02
N LEU A 79 -3.11 -0.78 -1.72
CA LEU A 79 -3.88 0.47 -1.91
C LEU A 79 -5.25 0.22 -2.57
N ILE A 80 -5.29 -0.60 -3.62
CA ILE A 80 -6.55 -0.97 -4.29
C ILE A 80 -7.45 -1.76 -3.34
N HIS A 81 -6.85 -2.67 -2.56
CA HIS A 81 -7.57 -3.44 -1.55
C HIS A 81 -8.18 -2.56 -0.45
N CYS A 82 -7.39 -1.63 0.11
CA CYS A 82 -7.84 -0.67 1.14
C CYS A 82 -8.99 0.19 0.62
N TRP A 83 -8.88 0.72 -0.60
CA TRP A 83 -9.97 1.44 -1.25
C TRP A 83 -11.23 0.55 -1.37
N ARG A 84 -11.07 -0.70 -1.84
CA ARG A 84 -12.19 -1.64 -1.99
C ARG A 84 -12.91 -1.94 -0.67
N ILE A 85 -12.17 -2.06 0.44
CA ILE A 85 -12.74 -2.25 1.79
C ILE A 85 -13.46 -1.00 2.27
N GLY A 86 -12.96 0.19 1.94
CA GLY A 86 -13.60 1.46 2.30
C GLY A 86 -14.96 1.69 1.64
N ILE A 87 -15.25 0.98 0.56
CA ILE A 87 -16.52 1.10 -0.16
C ILE A 87 -17.60 0.24 0.51
N LYS A 88 -18.67 0.90 0.97
CA LYS A 88 -19.81 0.26 1.63
C LYS A 88 -20.66 -0.61 0.68
N THR A 89 -20.55 -0.43 -0.64
CA THR A 89 -21.32 -1.18 -1.62
C THR A 89 -20.69 -2.55 -1.91
N ARG A 90 -21.52 -3.59 -1.93
CA ARG A 90 -21.07 -4.96 -2.25
C ARG A 90 -20.78 -5.16 -3.74
N LYS A 91 -21.52 -4.49 -4.61
CA LYS A 91 -21.37 -4.57 -6.07
C LYS A 91 -20.81 -3.26 -6.58
N LEU A 92 -19.65 -3.34 -7.23
CA LEU A 92 -19.04 -2.21 -7.91
C LEU A 92 -19.49 -2.16 -9.37
N PRO A 93 -19.54 -0.97 -9.98
CA PRO A 93 -19.56 -0.84 -11.43
C PRO A 93 -18.43 -1.65 -12.07
N PRO A 94 -18.62 -2.18 -13.30
CA PRO A 94 -17.61 -2.97 -14.00
C PRO A 94 -16.23 -2.28 -14.07
N ASP A 95 -16.22 -0.96 -14.29
CA ASP A 95 -15.00 -0.17 -14.51
C ASP A 95 -14.46 0.50 -13.24
N ALA A 96 -15.07 0.27 -12.07
CA ALA A 96 -14.75 1.03 -10.87
C ALA A 96 -13.27 0.93 -10.45
N TYR A 97 -12.67 -0.26 -10.62
CA TYR A 97 -11.23 -0.44 -10.35
C TYR A 97 -10.37 0.34 -11.35
N GLN A 98 -10.75 0.34 -12.62
CA GLN A 98 -10.03 1.09 -13.66
C GLN A 98 -10.13 2.60 -13.39
N SER A 99 -11.33 3.12 -13.12
CA SER A 99 -11.52 4.54 -12.76
C SER A 99 -10.68 4.91 -11.56
N TYR A 100 -10.70 4.10 -10.50
CA TYR A 100 -9.87 4.33 -9.31
C TYR A 100 -8.38 4.41 -9.64
N VAL A 101 -7.85 3.45 -10.41
CA VAL A 101 -6.42 3.43 -10.76
C VAL A 101 -6.02 4.64 -11.60
N ILE A 102 -6.85 5.05 -12.57
CA ILE A 102 -6.59 6.21 -13.43
C ILE A 102 -6.63 7.52 -12.62
N GLU A 103 -7.72 7.74 -11.89
CA GLU A 103 -7.95 8.96 -11.09
C GLU A 103 -6.92 9.11 -9.95
N ASN A 104 -6.35 8.00 -9.49
CA ASN A 104 -5.38 7.96 -8.40
C ASN A 104 -3.99 7.52 -8.87
N SER A 105 -3.69 7.69 -10.16
CA SER A 105 -2.41 7.27 -10.76
C SER A 105 -1.18 7.80 -10.00
N GLN A 106 -1.26 9.02 -9.45
CA GLN A 106 -0.23 9.62 -8.60
C GLN A 106 0.11 8.77 -7.37
N LEU A 107 -0.85 8.05 -6.77
CA LEU A 107 -0.64 7.21 -5.59
C LEU A 107 0.25 6.00 -5.88
N PHE A 108 0.24 5.51 -7.12
CA PHE A 108 0.97 4.31 -7.54
C PHE A 108 2.37 4.64 -8.06
N THR A 109 3.08 5.53 -7.36
CA THR A 109 4.44 5.96 -7.71
C THR A 109 5.43 5.52 -6.64
N LEU A 110 6.67 5.30 -7.05
CA LEU A 110 7.76 4.99 -6.13
C LEU A 110 7.99 6.11 -5.11
N GLU A 111 7.76 7.36 -5.52
CA GLU A 111 7.89 8.52 -4.65
C GLU A 111 6.91 8.44 -3.48
N ASN A 112 5.62 8.20 -3.75
CA ASN A 112 4.62 8.05 -2.70
C ASN A 112 4.89 6.84 -1.81
N TYR A 113 5.31 5.71 -2.40
CA TYR A 113 5.75 4.57 -1.61
C TYR A 113 6.89 4.90 -0.63
N LYS A 114 7.92 5.62 -1.09
CA LYS A 114 9.04 6.05 -0.23
C LYS A 114 8.59 7.02 0.85
N ASN A 115 7.71 7.96 0.51
CA ASN A 115 7.15 8.92 1.46
C ASN A 115 6.35 8.20 2.56
N ASP A 116 5.51 7.23 2.19
CA ASP A 116 4.73 6.43 3.15
C ASP A 116 5.64 5.61 4.09
N ILE A 117 6.71 4.99 3.55
CA ILE A 117 7.72 4.31 4.38
C ILE A 117 8.35 5.29 5.38
N GLN A 118 8.75 6.48 4.92
CA GLN A 118 9.41 7.46 5.76
C GLN A 118 8.48 7.98 6.86
N GLN A 119 7.23 8.29 6.53
CA GLN A 119 6.22 8.72 7.49
C GLN A 119 5.90 7.64 8.52
N GLN A 120 5.82 6.37 8.10
CA GLN A 120 5.61 5.26 9.01
C GLN A 120 6.78 5.11 9.99
N ARG A 121 8.02 5.16 9.50
CA ARG A 121 9.23 5.13 10.35
C ARG A 121 9.26 6.26 11.37
N GLN A 122 8.89 7.48 10.95
CA GLN A 122 8.79 8.63 11.85
C GLN A 122 7.71 8.42 12.92
N THR A 123 6.54 7.92 12.52
CA THR A 123 5.44 7.64 13.47
C THR A 123 5.84 6.58 14.49
N ASP A 124 6.47 5.48 14.04
CA ASP A 124 6.91 4.41 14.93
C ASP A 124 7.98 4.91 15.93
N ALA A 125 8.89 5.78 15.48
CA ALA A 125 9.86 6.43 16.35
C ALA A 125 9.19 7.32 17.41
N THR A 126 8.18 8.12 17.01
CA THR A 126 7.41 8.96 17.94
C THR A 126 6.64 8.11 18.97
N ILE A 127 6.01 7.01 18.55
CA ILE A 127 5.29 6.10 19.46
C ILE A 127 6.26 5.44 20.46
N ASN A 128 7.42 4.98 19.99
CA ASN A 128 8.42 4.39 20.87
C ASN A 128 8.99 5.41 21.87
N ASN A 129 9.23 6.65 21.43
CA ASN A 129 9.66 7.72 22.32
C ASN A 129 8.57 8.08 23.34
N ALA A 130 7.30 8.12 22.94
CA ALA A 130 6.19 8.35 23.86
C ALA A 130 6.07 7.26 24.94
N LYS A 131 6.25 5.99 24.56
CA LYS A 131 6.27 4.86 25.51
C LYS A 131 7.46 4.91 26.47
N LEU A 132 8.63 5.38 26.01
CA LEU A 132 9.81 5.54 26.85
C LEU A 132 9.63 6.68 27.87
N ILE A 133 8.90 7.74 27.50
CA ILE A 133 8.57 8.85 28.41
C ILE A 133 7.51 8.43 29.44
N GLU A 134 6.51 7.64 29.05
CA GLU A 134 5.51 7.10 30.01
C GLU A 134 6.09 6.05 30.98
N ALA A 135 7.20 5.40 30.60
CA ALA A 135 7.87 4.39 31.42
C ALA A 135 8.98 4.96 32.33
N ALA A 136 9.28 6.26 32.23
CA ALA A 136 10.31 6.97 33.00
C ALA A 136 9.68 7.84 34.10
#